data_AF-A0A917A6N3-F1
#
_entry.id   AF-A0A917A6N3-F1
#
_cell.length_a   1.000
_cell.length_b   1.000
_cell.length_c   1.000
_cell.angle_alpha   90.00
_cell.angle_beta   90.00
_cell.angle_gamma   90.00
#
_symmetry.space_group_name_H-M   'P 1'
#
loop_
_entity.id
_entity.type
_entity.pdbx_description
1 polymer ?
#
loop_
_entity_poly.entity_id
_entity_poly.type
_entity_poly.pdbx_seq_one_letter_code
_entity_poly.pdbx_strand_id
1 'polypeptide(L)' 'MLEEANRIKDRLRACRTADEVRNVADEERETVLEMAKTPEGKTQAIQIANLKAYTLDCIKNQRDE' A
#
# COMPACT_ATOMS: atom_id res chain seq x y z
N MET A 1 -1.52 -13.09 7.53
CA MET A 1 -0.85 -12.78 6.24
C MET A 1 -1.80 -12.35 5.12
N LEU A 2 -2.63 -13.23 4.53
CA LEU A 2 -3.52 -12.82 3.40
C LEU A 2 -4.56 -11.77 3.81
N GLU A 3 -5.18 -11.94 4.98
CA GLU A 3 -6.14 -10.97 5.53
C GLU A 3 -5.49 -9.61 5.81
N GLU A 4 -4.28 -9.60 6.37
CA GLU A 4 -3.53 -8.37 6.64
C GLU A 4 -3.11 -7.66 5.35
N ALA A 5 -2.65 -8.42 4.35
CA ALA A 5 -2.33 -7.87 3.04
C ALA A 5 -3.55 -7.22 2.39
N ASN A 6 -4.72 -7.87 2.48
CA ASN A 6 -5.97 -7.32 1.95
C ASN A 6 -6.40 -6.06 2.72
N ARG A 7 -6.31 -6.06 4.06
CA ARG A 7 -6.56 -4.87 4.89
C ARG A 7 -5.71 -3.68 4.42
N ILE A 8 -4.39 -3.89 4.25
CA ILE A 8 -3.47 -2.83 3.84
C ILE A 8 -3.82 -2.32 2.43
N LYS A 9 -4.13 -3.21 1.49
CA LYS A 9 -4.53 -2.83 0.13
C LYS A 9 -5.83 -2.01 0.13
N ASP A 10 -6.80 -2.37 0.95
CA ASP A 10 -8.07 -1.65 1.03
C ASP A 10 -7.89 -0.26 1.67
N ARG A 11 -7.04 -0.15 2.69
CA ARG A 11 -6.63 1.16 3.24
C ARG A 11 -5.97 2.04 2.19
N LEU A 12 -5.05 1.49 1.39
CA LEU A 12 -4.39 2.23 0.31
C LEU A 12 -5.40 2.70 -0.75
N ARG A 13 -6.34 1.85 -1.16
CA ARG A 13 -7.39 2.21 -2.13
C ARG A 13 -8.34 3.30 -1.64
N ALA A 14 -8.54 3.39 -0.33
CA ALA A 14 -9.41 4.40 0.28
C ALA A 14 -8.74 5.78 0.39
N CYS A 15 -7.42 5.87 0.22
CA CYS A 15 -6.69 7.14 0.30
C CYS A 15 -7.07 8.06 -0.87
N ARG A 16 -7.24 9.35 -0.58
CA ARG A 16 -7.57 10.40 -1.56
C ARG A 16 -6.47 11.45 -1.71
N THR A 17 -5.52 11.45 -0.78
CA THR A 17 -4.40 12.39 -0.78
C THR A 17 -3.06 11.67 -0.66
N ALA A 18 -1.99 12.29 -1.16
CA ALA A 18 -0.65 11.72 -1.07
C ALA A 18 -0.19 11.54 0.39
N ASP A 19 -0.64 12.39 1.30
CA ASP A 19 -0.29 12.31 2.72
C ASP A 19 -0.99 11.15 3.41
N GLU A 20 -2.26 10.86 3.10
CA GLU A 20 -2.93 9.64 3.58
C GLU A 20 -2.20 8.37 3.12
N VAL A 21 -1.76 8.33 1.85
CA VAL A 21 -0.99 7.19 1.34
C VAL A 21 0.34 7.03 2.08
N ARG A 22 1.02 8.14 2.40
CA ARG A 22 2.27 8.12 3.18
C ARG A 22 2.01 7.61 4.60
N ASN A 23 0.98 8.12 5.27
CA ASN A 23 0.62 7.71 6.62
C ASN A 23 0.31 6.20 6.68
N VAL A 24 -0.50 5.68 5.76
CA VAL A 24 -0.79 4.23 5.70
C VAL A 24 0.50 3.43 5.45
N ALA A 25 1.38 3.91 4.58
CA ALA A 25 2.63 3.21 4.29
C ALA A 25 3.61 3.20 5.47
N ASP A 26 3.61 4.24 6.30
CA ASP A 26 4.45 4.34 7.49
C ASP A 26 3.88 3.50 8.64
N GLU A 27 2.57 3.57 8.88
CA GLU A 27 1.89 2.77 9.91
C GLU A 27 2.04 1.26 9.67
N GLU A 28 1.89 0.82 8.42
CA GLU A 28 1.89 -0.61 8.07
C GLU A 28 3.30 -1.10 7.67
N ARG A 29 4.34 -0.25 7.77
CA ARG A 29 5.70 -0.55 7.31
C ARG A 29 6.25 -1.81 7.94
N GLU A 30 6.13 -1.94 9.27
CA GLU A 30 6.63 -3.10 10.00
C GLU A 30 5.90 -4.38 9.57
N THR A 31 4.57 -4.34 9.45
CA THR A 31 3.75 -5.46 9.00
C THR A 31 4.13 -5.92 7.59
N VAL A 32 4.37 -4.99 6.66
CA VAL A 32 4.80 -5.32 5.29
C VAL A 32 6.20 -5.93 5.28
N LEU A 33 7.13 -5.44 6.11
CA LEU A 33 8.48 -5.99 6.24
C LEU A 33 8.46 -7.41 6.82
N GLU A 34 7.68 -7.64 7.88
CA GLU A 34 7.50 -8.97 8.47
C GLU A 34 6.88 -9.95 7.47
N MET A 35 5.88 -9.50 6.70
CA MET A 35 5.26 -10.30 5.65
C MET A 35 6.25 -10.74 4.58
N ALA A 36 7.18 -9.85 4.19
CA ALA A 36 8.18 -10.12 3.16
C ALA A 36 9.21 -11.20 3.54
N LYS A 37 9.26 -11.64 4.81
CA LYS A 37 10.18 -12.70 5.27
C LYS A 37 9.81 -14.10 4.75
N THR A 38 8.59 -14.28 4.27
CA THR A 38 8.12 -15.56 3.69
C THR A 38 8.01 -15.47 2.16
N PRO A 39 8.18 -16.57 1.40
CA PRO A 39 8.03 -16.56 -0.05
C PRO A 39 6.64 -16.07 -0.52
N GLU A 40 5.57 -16.55 0.12
CA GLU A 40 4.20 -16.15 -0.19
C GLU A 40 3.94 -14.69 0.20
N GLY A 41 4.41 -14.28 1.39
CA GLY A 41 4.25 -12.91 1.86
C GLY A 41 5.06 -11.89 1.07
N LYS A 42 6.20 -12.29 0.48
CA LYS A 42 6.98 -11.43 -0.43
C LYS A 42 6.16 -11.02 -1.65
N THR A 43 5.36 -11.94 -2.21
CA THR A 43 4.45 -11.60 -3.32
C THR A 43 3.42 -10.55 -2.89
N GLN A 44 2.87 -10.68 -1.68
CA GLN A 44 1.90 -9.72 -1.14
C GLN A 44 2.53 -8.35 -0.87
N ALA A 45 3.74 -8.32 -0.30
CA ALA A 45 4.48 -7.08 -0.05
C ALA A 45 4.79 -6.32 -1.36
N ILE A 46 5.16 -7.03 -2.43
CA ILE A 46 5.36 -6.42 -3.77
C ILE A 46 4.05 -5.83 -4.29
N GLN A 47 2.94 -6.55 -4.17
CA GLN A 47 1.63 -6.05 -4.61
C GLN A 47 1.22 -4.78 -3.84
N ILE A 48 1.49 -4.72 -2.53
CA ILE A 48 1.23 -3.54 -1.71
C ILE A 48 2.10 -2.35 -2.16
N ALA A 49 3.39 -2.58 -2.42
CA ALA A 49 4.29 -1.54 -2.92
C ALA A 49 3.84 -0.99 -4.29
N ASN A 50 3.44 -1.88 -5.21
CA ASN A 50 2.92 -1.48 -6.52
C ASN A 50 1.61 -0.70 -6.40
N LEU A 51 0.69 -1.15 -5.54
CA LEU A 51 -0.57 -0.45 -5.32
C LEU A 51 -0.36 0.94 -4.71
N LYS A 52 0.58 1.08 -3.77
CA LYS A 52 0.97 2.39 -3.22
C LYS A 52 1.42 3.33 -4.34
N ALA A 53 2.33 2.88 -5.20
CA ALA A 53 2.85 3.68 -6.31
C ALA A 53 1.73 4.10 -7.27
N TYR A 54 0.86 3.16 -7.64
CA TYR A 54 -0.30 3.42 -8.49
C TYR A 54 -1.26 4.45 -7.86
N THR A 55 -1.58 4.30 -6.57
CA THR A 55 -2.49 5.21 -5.86
C THR A 55 -1.92 6.63 -5.83
N LEU A 56 -0.62 6.79 -5.59
CA LEU A 56 0.05 8.09 -5.67
C LEU A 56 -0.02 8.72 -7.06
N ASP A 57 0.16 7.90 -8.11
CA ASP A 57 0.05 8.36 -9.49
C ASP A 57 -1.36 8.83 -9.84
N CYS A 58 -2.40 8.06 -9.46
CA CYS A 58 -3.79 8.47 -9.63
C CYS A 58 -4.10 9.79 -8.92
N ILE A 59 -3.66 9.94 -7.66
CA ILE A 59 -3.89 11.16 -6.88
C ILE A 59 -3.17 12.36 -7.51
N LYS A 60 -1.99 12.15 -8.08
CA LYS A 60 -1.25 13.20 -8.78
C LYS A 60 -2.02 13.64 -10.04
N ASN A 61 -2.45 12.69 -10.86
CA ASN A 61 -3.15 12.97 -12.12
C ASN A 61 -4.56 13.56 -11.90
N GLN A 62 -5.22 13.31 -10.76
CA GLN A 62 -6.50 13.94 -10.38
C GLN A 62 -6.40 15.45 -10.08
N ARG A 63 -5.20 16.00 -9.88
CA ARG A 63 -5.01 17.44 -9.60
C ARG A 63 -4.70 18.26 -10.85
N ASP A 64 -4.47 17.57 -11.97
CA ASP A 64 -4.09 18.18 -13.25
C ASP A 64 -5.30 18.34 -14.21
N GLU A 65 -6.51 17.94 -13.78
CA GLU A 65 -7.82 18.21 -14.41
C GLU A 65 -8.56 19.36 -13.71
#